data_AF-A0A7K2Z7X7-F1
#
_entry.id   AF-A0A7K2Z7X7-F1
#
_cell.length_a   1.000
_cell.length_b   1.000
_cell.length_c   1.000
_cell.angle_alpha   90.00
_cell.angle_beta   90.00
_cell.angle_gamma   90.00
#
_symmetry.space_group_name_H-M   'P 1'
#
loop_
_entity.id
_entity.type
_entity.pdbx_description
1 polymer ?
#
loop_
_entity_poly.entity_id
_entity_poly.type
_entity_poly.pdbx_seq_one_letter_code
_entity_poly.pdbx_strand_id
1 'polypeptide(L)'
;MPSASTQETPPYAIEAYGLTKSYGKPAARVLDHLDLRVAHGSVFALLGPNGAGKTTAVRILATLTTADSGTARVAGYDVVADRSAVRRAISLTGQFAAVDETQTGEENLRMMARLTGLSRPAARRRAEELLERFRLTDAARRPARTYSGGMRRRLDLAAGLTGSPEPGVFFLDEPTTGLDPR
;
A
#
# COMPACT_ATOMS: atom_id res chain seq x y z
N MET A 1 41.25 5.32 6.21
CA MET A 1 40.05 4.81 5.52
C MET A 1 39.02 4.51 6.60
N PRO A 2 37.99 5.35 6.81
CA PRO A 2 36.95 5.00 7.76
C PRO A 2 36.04 3.95 7.12
N SER A 3 35.86 2.84 7.82
CA SER A 3 35.03 1.70 7.44
C SER A 3 33.60 2.15 7.18
N ALA A 4 33.04 1.74 6.04
CA ALA A 4 31.63 1.91 5.74
C ALA A 4 30.82 1.23 6.85
N SER A 5 30.12 2.03 7.65
CA SER A 5 29.13 1.53 8.60
C SER A 5 28.06 0.79 7.81
N THR A 6 28.02 -0.54 7.94
CA THR A 6 26.88 -1.36 7.55
C THR A 6 25.65 -0.76 8.22
N GLN A 7 24.81 -0.06 7.47
CA GLN A 7 23.52 0.37 7.99
C GLN A 7 22.70 -0.90 8.18
N GLU A 8 22.69 -1.40 9.42
CA GLU A 8 21.78 -2.48 9.81
C GLU A 8 20.37 -2.05 9.46
N THR A 9 19.70 -2.85 8.63
CA THR A 9 18.28 -2.65 8.36
C THR A 9 17.57 -2.71 9.71
N PRO A 10 16.81 -1.66 10.10
CA PRO A 10 16.11 -1.66 11.37
C PRO A 10 15.23 -2.92 11.47
N PRO A 11 15.04 -3.49 12.67
CA PRO A 11 14.40 -4.80 12.83
C PRO A 11 12.93 -4.81 12.36
N TYR A 12 12.31 -3.64 12.20
CA TYR A 12 10.90 -3.49 11.90
C TYR A 12 10.65 -2.65 10.65
N ALA A 13 9.75 -3.15 9.79
CA ALA A 13 9.24 -2.42 8.65
C ALA A 13 8.23 -1.34 9.06
N ILE A 14 7.54 -1.54 10.20
CA ILE A 14 6.63 -0.56 10.80
C ILE A 14 6.90 -0.51 12.31
N GLU A 15 7.05 0.69 12.84
CA GLU A 15 7.05 0.95 14.28
C GLU A 15 6.11 2.11 14.59
N ALA A 16 5.30 1.97 15.62
CA ALA A 16 4.44 3.01 16.13
C ALA A 16 4.43 2.95 17.65
N TYR A 17 4.49 4.13 18.29
CA TYR A 17 4.51 4.27 19.73
C TYR A 17 3.50 5.31 20.19
N GLY A 18 2.54 4.86 21.01
CA GLY A 18 1.54 5.69 21.68
C GLY A 18 0.70 6.54 20.71
N LEU A 19 0.41 6.04 19.50
CA LEU A 19 -0.35 6.81 18.51
C LEU A 19 -1.76 7.11 19.03
N THR A 20 -2.16 8.38 18.97
CA THR A 20 -3.53 8.79 19.28
C THR A 20 -4.16 9.58 18.15
N LYS A 21 -5.48 9.47 18.02
CA LYS A 21 -6.25 10.26 17.06
C LYS A 21 -7.69 10.47 17.51
N SER A 22 -8.19 11.68 17.37
CA SER A 22 -9.58 12.05 17.60
C SER A 22 -10.14 12.82 16.39
N TYR A 23 -11.46 12.75 16.19
CA TYR A 23 -12.17 13.47 15.12
C TYR A 23 -13.44 14.16 15.63
N GLY A 24 -13.88 15.19 14.90
CA GLY A 24 -15.17 15.86 15.14
C GLY A 24 -15.17 16.90 16.25
N LYS A 25 -16.36 17.45 16.51
CA LYS A 25 -16.67 18.37 17.62
C LYS A 25 -18.05 17.98 18.21
N PRO A 26 -18.12 17.46 19.45
CA PRO A 26 -17.01 17.17 20.37
C PRO A 26 -16.07 16.08 19.83
N ALA A 27 -14.80 16.10 20.27
CA ALA A 27 -13.77 15.21 19.77
C ALA A 27 -14.00 13.76 20.23
N ALA A 28 -14.24 12.85 19.29
CA ALA A 28 -14.34 11.42 19.54
C ALA A 28 -12.97 10.76 19.33
N ARG A 29 -12.46 10.07 20.35
CA ARG A 29 -11.21 9.31 20.32
C ARG A 29 -11.39 8.06 19.44
N VAL A 30 -10.58 7.93 18.40
CA VAL A 30 -10.60 6.81 17.42
C VAL A 30 -9.35 5.94 17.51
N LEU A 31 -8.21 6.51 17.90
CA LEU A 31 -7.03 5.75 18.32
C LEU A 31 -6.59 6.23 19.69
N ASP A 32 -6.37 5.29 20.60
CA ASP A 32 -5.94 5.55 21.97
C ASP A 32 -4.69 4.73 22.28
N HIS A 33 -3.55 5.41 22.37
CA HIS A 33 -2.22 4.86 22.65
C HIS A 33 -1.86 3.56 21.90
N LEU A 34 -2.00 3.57 20.57
CA LEU A 34 -1.63 2.42 19.75
C LEU A 34 -0.11 2.26 19.65
N ASP A 35 0.39 1.14 20.17
CA ASP A 35 1.74 0.62 19.92
C ASP A 35 1.68 -0.50 18.87
N LEU A 36 2.58 -0.46 17.89
CA LEU A 36 2.64 -1.46 16.82
C LEU A 36 4.08 -1.68 16.36
N ARG A 37 4.48 -2.94 16.22
CA ARG A 37 5.77 -3.33 15.61
C ARG A 37 5.54 -4.46 14.61
N VAL A 38 5.99 -4.27 13.38
CA VAL A 38 5.86 -5.26 12.30
C VAL A 38 7.25 -5.52 11.72
N ALA A 39 7.70 -6.77 11.77
CA ALA A 39 9.00 -7.17 11.24
C ALA A 39 9.03 -7.14 9.71
N HIS A 40 10.21 -6.95 9.13
CA HIS A 40 10.42 -7.11 7.69
C HIS A 40 10.07 -8.54 7.23
N GLY A 41 9.53 -8.66 6.02
CA GLY A 41 9.18 -9.95 5.41
C GLY A 41 8.01 -10.68 6.09
N SER A 42 7.29 -10.03 7.00
CA SER A 42 6.13 -10.60 7.68
C SER A 42 4.81 -10.16 7.05
N VAL A 43 3.77 -10.98 7.24
CA VAL A 43 2.38 -10.60 6.99
C VAL A 43 1.73 -10.30 8.34
N PHE A 44 1.23 -9.09 8.51
CA PHE A 44 0.57 -8.65 9.73
C PHE A 44 -0.89 -8.29 9.45
N ALA A 45 -1.80 -8.78 10.30
CA ALA A 45 -3.23 -8.48 10.20
C ALA A 45 -3.68 -7.62 11.38
N LEU A 46 -4.20 -6.43 11.10
CA LEU A 46 -4.85 -5.58 12.10
C LEU A 46 -6.34 -5.93 12.17
N LEU A 47 -6.75 -6.63 13.22
CA LEU A 47 -8.11 -7.13 13.39
C LEU A 47 -8.85 -6.37 14.51
N GLY A 48 -10.14 -6.14 14.31
CA GLY A 48 -11.00 -5.43 15.26
C GLY A 48 -12.35 -5.11 14.64
N PRO A 49 -13.36 -4.73 15.44
CA PRO A 49 -14.68 -4.36 14.93
C PRO A 49 -14.64 -3.11 14.05
N ASN A 50 -15.73 -2.85 13.31
CA ASN A 50 -15.90 -1.59 12.59
C ASN A 50 -15.87 -0.43 13.59
N GLY A 51 -15.16 0.65 13.24
CA GLY A 51 -14.95 1.78 14.14
C GLY A 51 -13.79 1.62 15.13
N ALA A 52 -13.10 0.47 15.21
CA ALA A 52 -11.94 0.28 16.09
C ALA A 52 -10.68 1.08 15.71
N GLY A 53 -10.76 1.99 14.74
CA GLY A 53 -9.64 2.83 14.32
C GLY A 53 -8.65 2.17 13.36
N LYS A 54 -8.88 0.96 12.86
CA LYS A 54 -8.00 0.25 11.90
C LYS A 54 -7.62 1.10 10.69
N THR A 55 -8.62 1.62 9.98
CA THR A 55 -8.43 2.50 8.83
C THR A 55 -7.71 3.79 9.23
N THR A 56 -7.97 4.33 10.42
CA THR A 56 -7.25 5.50 10.94
C THR A 56 -5.77 5.20 11.16
N ALA A 57 -5.43 4.05 11.73
CA ALA A 57 -4.04 3.62 11.92
C ALA A 57 -3.33 3.47 10.56
N VAL A 58 -3.94 2.77 9.61
CA VAL A 58 -3.39 2.61 8.26
C VAL A 58 -3.19 3.97 7.58
N ARG A 59 -4.15 4.89 7.68
CA ARG A 59 -4.03 6.25 7.10
C ARG A 59 -2.90 7.05 7.73
N ILE A 60 -2.64 6.90 9.03
CA ILE A 60 -1.51 7.56 9.69
C ILE A 60 -0.19 6.98 9.20
N LEU A 61 -0.06 5.66 9.20
CA LEU A 61 1.15 4.96 8.73
C LEU A 61 1.41 5.22 7.24
N ALA A 62 0.36 5.42 6.45
CA ALA A 62 0.45 5.77 5.04
C ALA A 62 0.61 7.28 4.77
N THR A 63 0.78 8.12 5.81
CA THR A 63 0.93 9.60 5.71
C THR A 63 -0.26 10.34 5.10
N LEU A 64 -1.44 9.72 5.11
CA LEU A 64 -2.69 10.28 4.61
C LEU A 64 -3.40 11.15 5.65
N THR A 65 -3.13 10.91 6.93
CA THR A 65 -3.62 11.69 8.06
C THR A 65 -2.51 11.81 9.11
N THR A 66 -2.42 12.91 9.84
CA THR A 66 -1.50 13.06 10.97
C THR A 66 -2.13 12.52 12.25
N ALA A 67 -1.37 11.79 13.08
CA ALA A 67 -1.75 11.50 14.45
C ALA A 67 -1.86 12.79 15.28
N ASP A 68 -2.61 12.78 16.38
CA ASP A 68 -2.64 13.90 17.33
C ASP A 68 -1.46 13.84 18.31
N SER A 69 -0.97 12.63 18.61
CA SER A 69 0.24 12.39 19.40
C SER A 69 0.84 11.02 19.08
N GLY A 70 2.04 10.76 19.62
CA GLY A 70 2.81 9.55 19.38
C GLY A 70 3.81 9.68 18.24
N THR A 71 4.54 8.61 17.95
CA THR A 71 5.52 8.57 16.85
C THR A 71 5.31 7.33 15.99
N ALA A 72 5.67 7.41 14.72
CA ALA A 72 5.65 6.26 13.83
C ALA A 72 6.74 6.34 12.76
N ARG A 73 7.29 5.17 12.42
CA ARG A 73 8.23 4.97 11.32
C ARG A 73 7.75 3.87 10.40
N VAL A 74 7.94 4.06 9.10
CA VAL A 74 7.62 3.08 8.07
C VAL A 74 8.78 2.97 7.10
N ALA A 75 9.26 1.74 6.90
CA ALA A 75 10.47 1.44 6.13
C ALA A 75 11.68 2.30 6.55
N GLY A 76 11.82 2.55 7.86
CA GLY A 76 12.90 3.37 8.44
C GLY A 76 12.67 4.89 8.40
N TYR A 77 11.61 5.38 7.75
CA TYR A 77 11.31 6.81 7.60
C TYR A 77 10.25 7.28 8.58
N ASP A 78 10.39 8.49 9.14
CA ASP A 78 9.38 9.09 10.02
C ASP A 78 8.13 9.51 9.24
N VAL A 79 6.94 9.15 9.73
CA VAL A 79 5.68 9.38 9.02
C VAL A 79 5.25 10.86 8.97
N VAL A 80 5.87 11.73 9.76
CA VAL A 80 5.61 13.18 9.78
C VAL A 80 6.72 13.96 9.09
N ALA A 81 7.98 13.66 9.39
CA ALA A 81 9.15 14.38 8.86
C ALA A 81 9.53 13.92 7.44
N ASP A 82 9.41 12.62 7.14
CA ASP A 82 9.92 12.00 5.91
C ASP A 82 8.80 11.53 4.97
N ARG A 83 7.66 12.23 4.94
CA ARG A 83 6.43 11.79 4.23
C ARG A 83 6.67 11.36 2.79
N SER A 84 7.48 12.11 2.03
CA SER A 84 7.77 11.78 0.63
C SER A 84 8.61 10.51 0.50
N ALA A 85 9.49 10.21 1.45
CA ALA A 85 10.24 8.96 1.47
C ALA A 85 9.33 7.79 1.84
N VAL A 86 8.46 7.95 2.86
CA VAL A 86 7.43 6.95 3.21
C VAL A 86 6.55 6.64 1.99
N ARG A 87 6.00 7.66 1.30
CA ARG A 87 5.14 7.46 0.13
C ARG A 87 5.81 6.72 -1.03
N ARG A 88 7.13 6.83 -1.18
CA ARG A 88 7.89 6.02 -2.15
C ARG A 88 8.18 4.60 -1.66
N ALA A 89 8.28 4.43 -0.35
CA ALA A 89 8.60 3.15 0.27
C ALA A 89 7.36 2.26 0.55
N ILE A 90 6.15 2.79 0.36
CA ILE A 90 4.91 2.03 0.60
C ILE A 90 4.11 1.85 -0.69
N SER A 91 3.37 0.76 -0.75
CA SER A 91 2.26 0.57 -1.69
C SER A 91 0.97 0.45 -0.89
N LEU A 92 -0.10 1.09 -1.35
CA LEU A 92 -1.42 1.05 -0.74
C LEU A 92 -2.43 0.55 -1.78
N THR A 93 -3.16 -0.52 -1.46
CA THR A 93 -4.30 -1.00 -2.26
C THR A 93 -5.55 -1.04 -1.38
N GLY A 94 -6.67 -0.53 -1.88
CA GLY A 94 -7.92 -0.34 -1.11
C GLY A 94 -9.17 -0.94 -1.75
N GLN A 95 -10.32 -0.75 -1.08
CA GLN A 95 -11.56 -1.53 -1.18
C GLN A 95 -12.21 -1.72 -2.57
N PHE A 96 -11.95 -0.88 -3.56
CA PHE A 96 -12.43 -1.12 -4.91
C PHE A 96 -11.37 -0.63 -5.89
N ALA A 97 -11.05 -1.53 -6.80
CA ALA A 97 -9.83 -1.52 -7.58
C ALA A 97 -9.61 -0.15 -8.23
N ALA A 98 -8.36 0.32 -8.19
CA ALA A 98 -7.93 1.40 -9.08
C ALA A 98 -7.89 0.96 -10.57
N VAL A 99 -8.62 -0.11 -10.89
CA VAL A 99 -8.75 -0.76 -12.17
C VAL A 99 -10.06 -0.30 -12.79
N ASP A 100 -9.94 0.42 -13.89
CA ASP A 100 -11.04 0.72 -14.78
C ASP A 100 -11.46 -0.55 -15.53
N GLU A 101 -12.69 -1.01 -15.27
CA GLU A 101 -13.24 -2.23 -15.86
C GLU A 101 -13.46 -2.13 -17.38
N THR A 102 -13.54 -0.91 -17.92
CA THR A 102 -13.69 -0.66 -19.36
C THR A 102 -12.36 -0.76 -20.10
N GLN A 103 -11.24 -0.53 -19.39
CA GLN A 103 -9.89 -0.65 -19.92
C GLN A 103 -9.39 -2.10 -19.85
N THR A 104 -8.44 -2.42 -20.72
CA THR A 104 -7.68 -3.68 -20.66
C THR A 104 -6.71 -3.70 -19.48
N GLY A 105 -6.21 -4.87 -19.08
CA GLY A 105 -5.21 -4.96 -18.02
C GLY A 105 -3.92 -4.19 -18.36
N GLU A 106 -3.51 -4.22 -19.62
CA GLU A 106 -2.36 -3.47 -20.14
C GLU A 106 -2.57 -1.95 -20.05
N GLU A 107 -3.76 -1.45 -20.42
CA GLU A 107 -4.10 -0.02 -20.34
C GLU A 107 -4.15 0.47 -18.90
N ASN A 108 -4.79 -0.30 -18.01
CA ASN A 108 -4.84 -0.01 -16.58
C ASN A 108 -3.44 0.19 -15.98
N LEU A 109 -2.54 -0.78 -16.19
CA LEU A 109 -1.18 -0.69 -15.63
C LEU A 109 -0.36 0.43 -16.25
N ARG A 110 -0.51 0.68 -17.55
CA ARG A 110 0.16 1.83 -18.21
C ARG A 110 -0.35 3.15 -17.68
N MET A 111 -1.66 3.30 -17.49
CA MET A 111 -2.26 4.50 -16.92
C MET A 111 -1.70 4.75 -15.52
N MET A 112 -1.73 3.74 -14.65
CA MET A 112 -1.22 3.84 -13.28
C MET A 112 0.27 4.16 -13.23
N ALA A 113 1.09 3.49 -14.04
CA ALA A 113 2.51 3.78 -14.19
C ALA A 113 2.79 5.22 -14.66
N ARG A 114 1.93 5.80 -15.50
CA ARG A 114 2.09 7.20 -15.91
C ARG A 114 1.70 8.18 -14.81
N LEU A 115 0.66 7.87 -14.04
CA LEU A 115 0.24 8.68 -12.89
C LEU A 115 1.30 8.72 -11.79
N THR A 116 2.16 7.70 -11.71
CA THR A 116 3.31 7.67 -10.80
C THR A 116 4.55 8.37 -11.34
N GLY A 117 4.45 9.01 -12.52
CA GLY A 117 5.51 9.83 -13.12
C GLY A 117 6.42 9.09 -14.11
N LEU A 118 6.14 7.83 -14.46
CA LEU A 118 6.94 7.13 -15.47
C LEU A 118 6.68 7.70 -16.88
N SER A 119 7.75 7.82 -17.65
CA SER A 119 7.66 8.16 -19.08
C SER A 119 6.87 7.11 -19.86
N ARG A 120 6.31 7.46 -21.01
CA ARG A 120 5.53 6.52 -21.84
C ARG A 120 6.27 5.20 -22.13
N PRO A 121 7.57 5.20 -22.51
CA PRO A 121 8.30 3.95 -22.70
C PRO A 121 8.52 3.16 -21.41
N ALA A 122 8.79 3.85 -20.29
CA ALA A 122 8.99 3.20 -18.98
C ALA A 122 7.69 2.58 -18.46
N ALA A 123 6.57 3.30 -18.57
CA ALA A 123 5.25 2.81 -18.20
C ALA A 123 4.84 1.57 -19.00
N ARG A 124 5.16 1.54 -20.31
CA ARG A 124 4.93 0.36 -21.15
C ARG A 124 5.70 -0.86 -20.65
N ARG A 125 7.02 -0.73 -20.44
CA ARG A 125 7.86 -1.83 -19.94
C ARG A 125 7.40 -2.31 -18.57
N ARG A 126 7.07 -1.37 -17.67
CA ARG A 126 6.60 -1.68 -16.32
C ARG A 126 5.28 -2.45 -16.33
N ALA A 127 4.35 -2.06 -17.20
CA ALA A 127 3.09 -2.79 -17.36
C ALA A 127 3.32 -4.23 -17.87
N GLU A 128 4.20 -4.41 -18.86
CA GLU A 128 4.55 -5.74 -19.39
C GLU A 128 5.16 -6.64 -18.31
N GLU A 129 6.13 -6.13 -17.54
CA GLU A 129 6.75 -6.85 -16.41
C GLU A 129 5.72 -7.26 -15.34
N LEU A 130 4.81 -6.34 -14.99
CA LEU A 130 3.78 -6.60 -13.97
C LEU A 130 2.74 -7.60 -14.47
N LEU A 131 2.33 -7.56 -15.74
CA LEU A 131 1.44 -8.56 -16.33
C LEU A 131 2.05 -9.95 -16.26
N GLU A 132 3.34 -10.08 -16.56
CA GLU A 132 4.07 -11.34 -16.45
C GLU A 132 4.17 -11.82 -15.00
N ARG A 133 4.65 -10.95 -14.10
CA ARG A 133 4.82 -11.26 -12.66
C ARG A 133 3.52 -11.71 -12.00
N PHE A 134 2.38 -11.14 -12.41
CA PHE A 134 1.06 -11.50 -11.89
C PHE A 134 0.32 -12.55 -12.73
N ARG A 135 0.97 -13.14 -13.75
CA ARG A 135 0.39 -14.18 -14.64
C ARG A 135 -0.92 -13.73 -15.28
N LEU A 136 -0.91 -12.53 -15.85
CA LEU A 136 -2.03 -11.88 -16.55
C LEU A 136 -1.75 -11.64 -18.04
N THR A 137 -0.58 -12.03 -18.55
CA THR A 137 -0.15 -11.80 -19.94
C THR A 137 -1.19 -12.26 -20.97
N ASP A 138 -1.74 -13.46 -20.83
CA ASP A 138 -2.74 -14.01 -21.78
C ASP A 138 -4.07 -13.23 -21.78
N ALA A 139 -4.33 -12.49 -20.71
CA ALA A 139 -5.51 -11.67 -20.55
C ALA A 139 -5.26 -10.18 -20.79
N ALA A 140 -4.01 -9.78 -21.03
CA ALA A 140 -3.56 -8.38 -20.96
C ALA A 140 -4.39 -7.43 -21.83
N ARG A 141 -4.82 -7.89 -23.00
CA ARG A 141 -5.59 -7.12 -24.00
C ARG A 141 -7.10 -7.30 -23.90
N ARG A 142 -7.59 -8.06 -22.91
CA ARG A 142 -9.02 -8.19 -22.65
C ARG A 142 -9.47 -7.11 -21.66
N PRO A 143 -10.64 -6.50 -21.83
CA PRO A 143 -11.20 -5.56 -20.86
C PRO A 143 -11.31 -6.19 -19.47
N ALA A 144 -10.98 -5.44 -18.42
CA ALA A 144 -10.94 -5.93 -17.05
C ALA A 144 -12.31 -6.35 -16.51
N ARG A 145 -13.43 -5.84 -17.07
CA ARG A 145 -14.78 -6.38 -16.79
C ARG A 145 -14.94 -7.87 -17.10
N THR A 146 -14.11 -8.42 -18.00
CA THR A 146 -14.13 -9.85 -18.38
C THR A 146 -13.24 -10.73 -17.49
N TYR A 147 -12.55 -10.14 -16.52
CA TYR A 147 -11.65 -10.86 -15.63
C TYR A 147 -12.45 -11.57 -14.53
N SER A 148 -11.97 -12.74 -14.10
CA SER A 148 -12.47 -13.34 -12.87
C SER A 148 -12.12 -12.46 -11.67
N GLY A 149 -12.76 -12.67 -10.52
CA GLY A 149 -12.44 -11.94 -9.29
C GLY A 149 -10.95 -12.03 -8.91
N GLY A 150 -10.37 -13.23 -8.98
CA GLY A 150 -8.94 -13.44 -8.72
C GLY A 150 -8.02 -12.77 -9.75
N MET A 151 -8.43 -12.63 -11.01
CA MET A 151 -7.67 -11.86 -12.00
C MET A 151 -7.75 -10.36 -11.73
N ARG A 152 -8.93 -9.82 -11.39
CA ARG A 152 -9.07 -8.41 -10.98
C ARG A 152 -8.23 -8.10 -9.75
N ARG A 153 -8.19 -9.01 -8.77
CA ARG A 153 -7.35 -8.85 -7.59
C ARG A 153 -5.86 -8.82 -7.92
N ARG A 154 -5.40 -9.72 -8.79
CA ARG A 154 -4.00 -9.71 -9.26
C ARG A 154 -3.67 -8.44 -10.01
N LEU A 155 -4.60 -7.92 -10.82
CA LEU A 155 -4.42 -6.67 -11.56
C LEU A 155 -4.36 -5.46 -10.61
N ASP A 156 -5.18 -5.43 -9.57
CA ASP A 156 -5.16 -4.38 -8.54
C ASP A 156 -3.86 -4.37 -7.74
N LEU A 157 -3.39 -5.54 -7.31
CA LEU A 157 -2.07 -5.69 -6.66
C LEU A 157 -0.93 -5.25 -7.59
N ALA A 158 -1.00 -5.62 -8.88
CA ALA A 158 -0.04 -5.16 -9.89
C ALA A 158 -0.05 -3.64 -10.04
N ALA A 159 -1.24 -3.02 -10.07
CA ALA A 159 -1.40 -1.57 -10.16
C ALA A 159 -0.75 -0.85 -8.97
N GLY A 160 -0.90 -1.38 -7.76
CA GLY A 160 -0.25 -0.88 -6.54
C GLY A 160 1.29 -0.91 -6.57
N LEU A 161 1.89 -1.73 -7.44
CA LEU A 161 3.34 -1.85 -7.62
C LEU A 161 3.89 -1.07 -8.82
N THR A 162 3.05 -0.27 -9.49
CA THR A 162 3.49 0.52 -10.66
C THR A 162 4.43 1.67 -10.27
N GLY A 163 4.20 2.32 -9.13
CA GLY A 163 5.00 3.47 -8.66
C GLY A 163 6.24 3.11 -7.85
N SER A 164 6.19 1.95 -7.17
CA SER A 164 7.29 1.46 -6.33
C SER A 164 7.50 -0.02 -6.63
N PRO A 165 8.56 -0.39 -7.37
CA PRO A 165 8.75 -1.77 -7.80
C PRO A 165 9.07 -2.73 -6.65
N GLU A 166 9.65 -2.20 -5.57
CA GLU A 166 10.00 -2.91 -4.34
C GLU A 166 9.62 -2.03 -3.14
N PRO A 167 8.32 -1.93 -2.79
CA PRO A 167 7.93 -1.19 -1.60
C PRO A 167 8.43 -1.96 -0.35
N GLY A 168 8.96 -1.22 0.62
CA GLY A 168 9.32 -1.78 1.93
C GLY A 168 8.11 -2.25 2.73
N VAL A 169 6.92 -1.69 2.45
CA VAL A 169 5.65 -2.09 3.09
C VAL A 169 4.49 -2.07 2.09
N PHE A 170 3.64 -3.09 2.12
CA PHE A 170 2.41 -3.17 1.34
C PHE A 170 1.20 -3.13 2.28
N PHE A 171 0.42 -2.05 2.22
CA PHE A 171 -0.82 -1.91 2.97
C PHE A 171 -2.01 -2.44 2.16
N LEU A 172 -2.69 -3.44 2.73
CA LEU A 172 -3.92 -4.03 2.20
C LEU A 172 -5.08 -3.65 3.12
N ASP A 173 -5.92 -2.69 2.72
CA ASP A 173 -7.15 -2.40 3.48
C ASP A 173 -8.27 -3.33 2.99
N GLU A 174 -8.81 -4.15 3.90
CA GLU A 174 -9.85 -5.17 3.65
C GLU A 174 -9.63 -6.12 2.44
N PRO A 175 -8.56 -6.94 2.43
CA PRO A 175 -8.27 -7.83 1.30
C PRO A 175 -9.28 -8.96 1.10
N THR A 176 -10.12 -9.27 2.10
CA THR A 176 -11.07 -10.39 2.09
C THR A 176 -12.50 -10.00 1.69
N THR A 177 -12.81 -8.71 1.59
CA THR A 177 -14.15 -8.24 1.24
C THR A 177 -14.40 -8.53 -0.24
N GLY A 178 -15.30 -9.49 -0.52
CA GLY A 178 -15.63 -9.95 -1.88
C GLY A 178 -14.94 -11.24 -2.34
N LEU A 179 -14.22 -11.95 -1.48
CA LEU A 179 -13.78 -13.33 -1.74
C LEU A 179 -14.83 -14.31 -1.23
N ASP A 180 -15.49 -15.01 -2.16
CA ASP A 180 -16.30 -16.19 -1.88
C ASP A 180 -15.36 -17.27 -1.27
N PRO A 181 -15.63 -17.81 -0.07
CA PRO A 181 -14.70 -18.66 0.68
C PRO A 181 -14.57 -20.11 0.17
N ARG A 182 -14.77 -20.33 -1.13
CA ARG A 182 -14.76 -21.69 -1.72
C ARG A 182 -13.37 -22.21 -2.02
#